data_AF-A0A6I9XCG1-F1
#
_entry.id   AF-A0A6I9XCG1-F1
#
_cell.length_a   1.000
_cell.length_b   1.000
_cell.length_c   1.000
_cell.angle_alpha   90.00
_cell.angle_beta   90.00
_cell.angle_gamma   90.00
#
_symmetry.space_group_name_H-M   'P 1'
#
loop_
_entity.id
_entity.type
_entity.pdbx_description
1 polymer ?
#
loop_
_entity_poly.entity_id
_entity_poly.type
_entity_poly.pdbx_seq_one_letter_code
_entity_poly.pdbx_strand_id
1 'polypeptide(L)'
;MVLIASIAVLAAGSQGNVFATSALRSLRFLQILRMIRMDRRGGTWKLLGSVVYAHSKELITAWYIGFLCLILASFLVYLAEKGENDHFDTYADALWWGLITLTTIGYGDKYPQTWNGRLLAATFTLIGVSFFALPAGILGSGFALKVQEQHRQKHFEKRRNPAAGLIQAAWRFYATNLTRTDLHSTWNYYERTVTVPMYSSQPQTYGPSRLIPPLNQLELLRNLKSKSGLTFRKEQQPESSPSSLDYPPSVLDDDLWTAEDQAAGLVQTKA
;
A
#
# COMPACT_ATOMS: atom_id res chain seq x y z
N MET A 1 -16.68 1.66 -22.38
CA MET A 1 -16.52 3.12 -22.24
C MET A 1 -15.18 3.66 -22.74
N VAL A 2 -14.00 3.39 -22.14
CA VAL A 2 -12.71 3.94 -22.65
C VAL A 2 -12.25 3.28 -23.96
N LEU A 3 -12.59 2.00 -24.18
CA LEU A 3 -12.42 1.35 -25.48
C LEU A 3 -13.25 2.04 -26.59
N ILE A 4 -14.48 2.44 -26.28
CA ILE A 4 -15.39 3.10 -27.22
C ILE A 4 -14.86 4.49 -27.59
N ALA A 5 -14.37 5.25 -26.60
CA ALA A 5 -13.71 6.53 -26.83
C ALA A 5 -12.41 6.40 -27.65
N SER A 6 -11.60 5.36 -27.39
CA SER A 6 -10.38 5.09 -28.16
C SER A 6 -10.67 4.72 -29.62
N ILE A 7 -11.72 3.94 -29.86
CA ILE A 7 -12.16 3.56 -31.22
C ILE A 7 -12.75 4.78 -31.94
N ALA A 8 -13.54 5.61 -31.26
CA ALA A 8 -14.10 6.84 -31.81
C ALA A 8 -13.01 7.86 -32.21
N VAL A 9 -11.96 8.03 -31.40
CA VAL A 9 -10.83 8.93 -31.71
C VAL A 9 -9.98 8.41 -32.87
N LEU A 10 -9.77 7.08 -32.96
CA LEU A 10 -9.07 6.48 -34.11
C LEU A 10 -9.87 6.61 -35.41
N ALA A 11 -11.21 6.48 -35.35
CA ALA A 11 -12.08 6.68 -36.50
C ALA A 11 -12.12 8.15 -36.96
N ALA A 12 -12.14 9.11 -36.02
CA ALA A 12 -12.14 10.55 -36.32
C ALA A 12 -10.80 11.07 -36.85
N GLY A 13 -9.67 10.50 -36.41
CA GLY A 13 -8.32 10.90 -36.85
C GLY A 13 -7.96 10.48 -38.29
N SER A 14 -8.78 9.65 -38.93
CA SER A 14 -8.53 9.12 -40.29
C SER A 14 -8.77 10.13 -41.42
N GLN A 15 -9.48 11.23 -41.19
CA GLN A 15 -10.00 12.11 -42.26
C GLN A 15 -9.13 13.37 -42.55
N GLY A 16 -7.99 13.58 -41.86
CA GLY A 16 -7.09 14.69 -42.22
C GLY A 16 -5.84 14.85 -41.35
N ASN A 17 -4.72 15.24 -41.98
CA ASN A 17 -3.39 15.34 -41.35
C ASN A 17 -3.32 16.33 -40.16
N VAL A 18 -4.17 17.38 -40.16
CA VAL A 18 -4.32 18.34 -39.05
C VAL A 18 -5.20 17.83 -37.89
N PHE A 19 -6.12 16.89 -38.16
CA PHE A 19 -6.90 16.22 -37.11
C PHE A 19 -6.11 15.07 -36.47
N ALA A 20 -5.17 14.47 -37.20
CA ALA A 20 -4.30 13.41 -36.71
C ALA A 20 -3.45 13.85 -35.50
N THR A 21 -2.89 15.06 -35.50
CA THR A 21 -2.08 15.57 -34.37
C THR A 21 -2.90 15.77 -33.09
N SER A 22 -4.14 16.26 -33.22
CA SER A 22 -5.10 16.43 -32.12
C SER A 22 -5.61 15.08 -31.59
N ALA A 23 -5.86 14.12 -32.48
CA ALA A 23 -6.24 12.76 -32.12
C ALA A 23 -5.12 12.04 -31.36
N LEU A 24 -3.85 12.20 -31.78
CA LEU A 24 -2.69 11.63 -31.09
C LEU A 24 -2.51 12.21 -29.68
N ARG A 25 -2.73 13.52 -29.49
CA ARG A 25 -2.70 14.15 -28.15
C ARG A 25 -3.81 13.60 -27.25
N SER A 26 -5.00 13.40 -27.81
CA SER A 26 -6.16 12.82 -27.12
C SER A 26 -5.95 11.35 -26.79
N LEU A 27 -5.27 10.58 -27.65
CA LEU A 27 -4.89 9.19 -27.38
C LEU A 27 -3.92 9.08 -26.20
N ARG A 28 -2.95 9.99 -26.06
CA ARG A 28 -2.06 10.03 -24.88
C ARG A 28 -2.86 10.26 -23.59
N PHE A 29 -3.86 11.13 -23.62
CA PHE A 29 -4.75 11.35 -22.47
C PHE A 29 -5.64 10.13 -22.16
N LEU A 30 -6.16 9.46 -23.21
CA LEU A 30 -6.93 8.22 -23.08
C LEU A 30 -6.09 7.05 -22.52
N GLN A 31 -4.78 7.01 -22.79
CA GLN A 31 -3.86 6.03 -22.21
C GLN A 31 -3.74 6.19 -20.69
N ILE A 32 -3.65 7.42 -20.18
CA ILE A 32 -3.64 7.71 -18.74
C ILE A 32 -4.98 7.25 -18.11
N LEU A 33 -6.12 7.57 -18.75
CA LEU A 33 -7.44 7.11 -18.30
C LEU A 33 -7.57 5.58 -18.28
N ARG A 34 -6.87 4.88 -19.17
CA ARG A 34 -6.83 3.41 -19.19
C ARG A 34 -6.05 2.85 -18.00
N MET A 35 -4.93 3.48 -17.63
CA MET A 35 -4.12 3.12 -16.47
C MET A 35 -4.91 3.28 -15.16
N ILE A 36 -5.68 4.37 -15.02
CA ILE A 36 -6.57 4.62 -13.87
C ILE A 36 -7.62 3.51 -13.70
N ARG A 37 -8.15 2.96 -14.80
CA ARG A 37 -9.13 1.86 -14.75
C ARG A 37 -8.56 0.49 -14.40
N MET A 38 -7.25 0.30 -14.43
CA MET A 38 -6.63 -0.98 -14.04
C MET A 38 -6.85 -1.28 -12.54
N ASP A 39 -7.20 -0.27 -11.73
CA ASP A 39 -7.68 -0.44 -10.35
C ASP A 39 -9.13 -0.96 -10.29
N ARG A 40 -9.37 -2.10 -10.96
CA ARG A 40 -10.69 -2.70 -11.23
C ARG A 40 -11.50 -3.05 -9.97
N ARG A 41 -10.89 -3.02 -8.78
CA ARG A 41 -11.58 -3.30 -7.51
C ARG A 41 -11.77 -2.06 -6.63
N GLY A 42 -11.19 -0.92 -7.00
CA GLY A 42 -11.27 0.32 -6.21
C GLY A 42 -10.80 0.16 -4.76
N GLY A 43 -10.04 -0.90 -4.48
CA GLY A 43 -9.62 -1.26 -3.13
C GLY A 43 -8.68 -0.19 -2.55
N THR A 44 -7.80 0.34 -3.38
CA THR A 44 -6.88 1.44 -3.04
C THR A 44 -7.64 2.70 -2.66
N TRP A 45 -8.62 3.10 -3.48
CA TRP A 45 -9.47 4.26 -3.23
C TRP A 45 -10.34 4.09 -1.98
N LYS A 46 -10.89 2.89 -1.75
CA LYS A 46 -11.68 2.58 -0.55
C LYS A 46 -10.81 2.58 0.70
N LEU A 47 -9.57 2.08 0.61
CA LEU A 47 -8.60 2.09 1.70
C LEU A 47 -8.21 3.52 2.06
N LEU A 48 -7.75 4.29 1.06
CA LEU A 48 -7.34 5.69 1.18
C LEU A 48 -8.49 6.55 1.72
N GLY A 49 -9.67 6.49 1.10
CA GLY A 49 -10.84 7.24 1.53
C GLY A 49 -11.27 6.90 2.95
N SER A 50 -11.13 5.65 3.39
CA SER A 50 -11.44 5.27 4.77
C SER A 50 -10.40 5.78 5.78
N VAL A 51 -9.11 5.88 5.42
CA VAL A 51 -8.08 6.50 6.28
C VAL A 51 -8.31 8.01 6.38
N VAL A 52 -8.56 8.67 5.25
CA VAL A 52 -8.89 10.10 5.19
C VAL A 52 -10.14 10.41 6.00
N TYR A 53 -11.19 9.60 5.87
CA TYR A 53 -12.42 9.80 6.63
C TYR A 53 -12.22 9.64 8.14
N ALA A 54 -11.42 8.64 8.56
CA ALA A 54 -11.10 8.40 9.96
C ALA A 54 -10.36 9.58 10.61
N HIS A 55 -9.43 10.19 9.88
CA HIS A 55 -8.63 11.33 10.34
C HIS A 55 -9.08 12.68 9.73
N SER A 56 -10.33 12.77 9.29
CA SER A 56 -10.84 13.94 8.55
C SER A 56 -10.79 15.23 9.37
N LYS A 57 -11.08 15.16 10.66
CA LYS A 57 -11.02 16.33 11.57
C LYS A 57 -9.61 16.87 11.72
N GLU A 58 -8.63 16.00 11.91
CA GLU A 58 -7.21 16.36 12.02
C GLU A 58 -6.70 16.97 10.71
N LEU A 59 -7.05 16.34 9.58
CA LEU A 59 -6.68 16.82 8.25
C LEU A 59 -7.26 18.21 7.94
N ILE A 60 -8.55 18.41 8.22
CA ILE A 60 -9.23 19.71 8.00
C ILE A 60 -8.60 20.78 8.88
N THR A 61 -8.29 20.45 10.14
CA THR A 61 -7.66 21.41 11.07
C THR A 61 -6.26 21.80 10.59
N ALA A 62 -5.45 20.83 10.15
CA ALA A 62 -4.13 21.09 9.58
C ALA A 62 -4.21 21.96 8.31
N TRP A 63 -5.14 21.65 7.40
CA TRP A 63 -5.38 22.46 6.20
C TRP A 63 -5.85 23.87 6.54
N TYR A 64 -6.76 24.01 7.50
CA TYR A 64 -7.28 25.31 7.92
C TYR A 64 -6.17 26.19 8.51
N ILE A 65 -5.38 25.67 9.45
CA ILE A 65 -4.27 26.41 10.07
C ILE A 65 -3.17 26.70 9.04
N GLY A 66 -2.83 25.73 8.19
CA GLY A 66 -1.85 25.91 7.12
C GLY A 66 -2.27 26.98 6.11
N PHE A 67 -3.54 26.97 5.69
CA PHE A 67 -4.07 27.99 4.79
C PHE A 67 -4.13 29.37 5.44
N LEU A 68 -4.53 29.47 6.71
CA LEU A 68 -4.51 30.72 7.45
C LEU A 68 -3.08 31.28 7.56
N CYS A 69 -2.11 30.41 7.85
CA CYS A 69 -0.69 30.76 7.89
C CYS A 69 -0.18 31.23 6.52
N LEU A 70 -0.60 30.59 5.43
CA LEU A 70 -0.25 30.98 4.05
C LEU A 70 -0.75 32.40 3.74
N ILE A 71 -2.04 32.66 3.96
CA ILE A 71 -2.64 33.97 3.69
C ILE A 71 -1.95 35.07 4.52
N LEU A 72 -1.69 34.80 5.80
CA LEU A 72 -1.08 35.75 6.72
C LEU A 72 0.40 36.00 6.37
N ALA A 73 1.17 34.95 6.09
CA ALA A 73 2.57 35.06 5.69
C ALA A 73 2.73 35.83 4.38
N SER A 74 1.94 35.47 3.35
CA SER A 74 1.95 36.17 2.06
C SER A 74 1.55 37.64 2.21
N PHE A 75 0.56 37.95 3.04
CA PHE A 75 0.13 39.33 3.28
C PHE A 75 1.20 40.16 4.01
N LEU A 76 1.80 39.62 5.07
CA LEU A 76 2.83 40.34 5.82
C LEU A 76 4.10 40.55 5.00
N VAL A 77 4.53 39.55 4.24
CA VAL A 77 5.70 39.68 3.35
C VAL A 77 5.40 40.64 2.20
N TYR A 78 4.19 40.60 1.63
CA TYR A 78 3.75 41.59 0.64
C TYR A 78 3.86 43.01 1.19
N LEU A 79 3.34 43.28 2.39
CA LEU A 79 3.43 44.61 3.00
C LEU A 79 4.88 45.04 3.28
N ALA A 80 5.75 44.10 3.65
CA ALA A 80 7.16 44.39 3.94
C ALA A 80 7.99 44.66 2.68
N GLU A 81 7.65 44.03 1.56
CA GLU A 81 8.40 44.12 0.29
C GLU A 81 7.77 45.12 -0.70
N LYS A 82 6.53 45.57 -0.45
CA LYS A 82 5.82 46.48 -1.33
C LYS A 82 6.58 47.81 -1.48
N GLY A 83 6.95 48.14 -2.71
CA GLY A 83 7.66 49.37 -3.07
C GLY A 83 9.18 49.26 -3.08
N GLU A 84 9.75 48.19 -2.53
CA GLU A 84 11.20 47.91 -2.55
C GLU A 84 11.57 46.83 -3.58
N ASN A 85 10.60 45.98 -3.98
CA ASN A 85 10.86 44.80 -4.78
C ASN A 85 9.78 44.58 -5.85
N ASP A 86 10.18 44.62 -7.13
CA ASP A 86 9.30 44.40 -8.28
C ASP A 86 8.73 42.97 -8.33
N HIS A 87 9.33 42.01 -7.61
CA HIS A 87 8.82 40.64 -7.53
C HIS A 87 7.51 40.52 -6.72
N PHE A 88 7.19 41.50 -5.88
CA PHE A 88 5.99 41.52 -5.03
C PHE A 88 5.07 42.70 -5.36
N ASP A 89 4.81 42.94 -6.64
CA ASP A 89 3.94 44.04 -7.08
C ASP A 89 2.46 43.78 -6.74
N THR A 90 1.99 42.55 -6.98
CA THR A 90 0.61 42.15 -6.65
C THR A 90 0.53 41.18 -5.48
N TYR A 91 -0.61 41.18 -4.78
CA TYR A 91 -0.89 40.18 -3.74
C TYR A 91 -0.87 38.74 -4.27
N ALA A 92 -1.21 38.54 -5.55
CA ALA A 92 -1.14 37.24 -6.20
C ALA A 92 0.30 36.72 -6.30
N ASP A 93 1.28 37.61 -6.49
CA ASP A 93 2.70 37.25 -6.53
C ASP A 93 3.20 36.79 -5.16
N ALA A 94 2.76 37.44 -4.09
CA ALA A 94 3.06 37.04 -2.72
C ALA A 94 2.39 35.73 -2.32
N LEU A 95 1.17 35.46 -2.82
CA LEU A 95 0.49 34.18 -2.65
C LEU A 95 1.22 33.04 -3.38
N TRP A 96 1.67 33.29 -4.61
CA TRP A 96 2.48 32.34 -5.36
C TRP A 96 3.77 32.01 -4.60
N TRP A 97 4.51 33.02 -4.17
CA TRP A 97 5.72 32.85 -3.36
C TRP A 97 5.45 32.06 -2.07
N GLY A 98 4.40 32.43 -1.34
CA GLY A 98 4.01 31.75 -0.09
C GLY A 98 3.67 30.28 -0.31
N LEU A 99 2.92 29.95 -1.36
CA LEU A 99 2.58 28.57 -1.70
C LEU A 99 3.84 27.76 -2.03
N ILE A 100 4.73 28.26 -2.88
CA ILE A 100 5.97 27.58 -3.28
C ILE A 100 6.94 27.41 -2.10
N THR A 101 6.97 28.38 -1.19
CA THR A 101 7.82 28.35 0.01
C THR A 101 7.28 27.38 1.07
N LEU A 102 5.99 27.45 1.40
CA LEU A 102 5.37 26.58 2.42
C LEU A 102 5.25 25.12 1.97
N THR A 103 5.17 24.87 0.67
CA THR A 103 5.24 23.52 0.11
C THR A 103 6.68 23.03 -0.07
N THR A 104 7.69 23.81 0.37
CA THR A 104 9.12 23.48 0.28
C THR A 104 9.63 23.22 -1.14
N ILE A 105 8.94 23.74 -2.16
CA ILE A 105 9.38 23.63 -3.57
C ILE A 105 10.55 24.59 -3.80
N GLY A 106 10.40 25.85 -3.39
CA GLY A 106 11.48 26.85 -3.40
C GLY A 106 12.12 27.10 -4.76
N TYR A 107 11.34 27.50 -5.79
CA TYR A 107 11.88 27.79 -7.12
C TYR A 107 12.95 28.89 -7.14
N GLY A 108 12.89 29.84 -6.20
CA GLY A 108 13.82 30.97 -6.13
C GLY A 108 13.55 32.08 -7.14
N ASP A 109 12.42 32.04 -7.84
CA ASP A 109 11.95 33.06 -8.79
C ASP A 109 11.53 34.36 -8.09
N LYS A 110 10.98 34.25 -6.88
CA LYS A 110 10.59 35.38 -6.03
C LYS A 110 11.12 35.14 -4.61
N TYR A 111 11.67 36.16 -3.98
CA TYR A 111 12.17 36.08 -2.61
C TYR A 111 12.23 37.47 -1.98
N PRO A 112 11.96 37.59 -0.66
CA PRO A 112 12.06 38.86 0.04
C PRO A 112 13.50 39.37 0.09
N GLN A 113 13.72 40.61 -0.31
CA GLN A 113 15.02 41.27 -0.30
C GLN A 113 15.24 42.10 0.96
N THR A 114 14.17 42.68 1.51
CA THR A 114 14.24 43.50 2.73
C THR A 114 14.57 42.63 3.95
N TRP A 115 15.31 43.20 4.90
CA TRP A 115 15.64 42.51 6.15
C TRP A 115 14.38 42.11 6.94
N ASN A 116 13.40 43.02 7.01
CA ASN A 116 12.13 42.79 7.70
C ASN A 116 11.30 41.69 7.02
N GLY A 117 11.22 41.72 5.67
CA GLY A 117 10.54 40.68 4.89
C GLY A 117 11.18 39.31 5.08
N ARG A 118 12.51 39.23 5.14
CA ARG A 118 13.25 37.97 5.43
C ARG A 118 12.99 37.43 6.83
N LEU A 119 12.95 38.29 7.85
CA LEU A 119 12.67 37.86 9.22
C LEU A 119 11.23 37.32 9.35
N LEU A 120 10.27 38.00 8.75
CA LEU A 120 8.87 37.55 8.69
C LEU A 120 8.77 36.24 7.90
N ALA A 121 9.37 36.17 6.72
CA ALA A 121 9.38 34.96 5.91
C ALA A 121 9.98 33.76 6.66
N ALA A 122 11.11 33.93 7.35
CA ALA A 122 11.77 32.86 8.09
C ALA A 122 10.88 32.30 9.22
N THR A 123 10.27 33.19 10.03
CA THR A 123 9.40 32.78 11.14
C THR A 123 8.14 32.06 10.66
N PHE A 124 7.45 32.62 9.67
CA PHE A 124 6.24 32.00 9.13
C PHE A 124 6.52 30.72 8.32
N THR A 125 7.67 30.61 7.65
CA THR A 125 8.04 29.40 6.92
C THR A 125 8.26 28.23 7.87
N LEU A 126 8.97 28.43 8.99
CA LEU A 126 9.16 27.37 10.00
C LEU A 126 7.82 26.83 10.53
N ILE A 127 6.88 27.72 10.80
CA ILE A 127 5.55 27.35 11.30
C ILE A 127 4.73 26.69 10.18
N GLY A 128 4.61 27.34 9.02
CA GLY A 128 3.73 26.91 7.95
C GLY A 128 4.16 25.61 7.27
N VAL A 129 5.47 25.39 7.08
CA VAL A 129 6.00 24.13 6.52
C VAL A 129 5.62 22.94 7.42
N SER A 130 5.67 23.12 8.74
CA SER A 130 5.27 22.10 9.70
C SER A 130 3.81 21.68 9.50
N PHE A 131 2.90 22.65 9.33
CA PHE A 131 1.47 22.36 9.09
C PHE A 131 1.20 21.72 7.73
N PHE A 132 1.93 22.12 6.67
CA PHE A 132 1.80 21.51 5.34
C PHE A 132 2.36 20.08 5.28
N ALA A 133 3.29 19.72 6.18
CA ALA A 133 3.80 18.36 6.30
C ALA A 133 2.85 17.41 7.06
N LEU A 134 2.00 17.93 7.95
CA LEU A 134 1.09 17.12 8.78
C LEU A 134 0.15 16.19 7.98
N PRO A 135 -0.51 16.63 6.89
CA PRO A 135 -1.35 15.75 6.09
C PRO A 135 -0.63 14.48 5.60
N ALA A 136 0.63 14.61 5.16
CA ALA A 136 1.43 13.46 4.73
C ALA A 136 1.75 12.53 5.92
N GLY A 137 2.10 13.10 7.07
CA GLY A 137 2.36 12.36 8.31
C GLY A 137 1.14 11.57 8.81
N ILE A 138 -0.03 12.24 8.92
CA ILE A 138 -1.29 11.64 9.39
C ILE A 138 -1.73 10.50 8.47
N LEU A 139 -1.63 10.68 7.15
CA LEU A 139 -1.94 9.63 6.19
C LEU A 139 -0.96 8.46 6.31
N GLY A 140 0.34 8.74 6.43
CA GLY A 140 1.37 7.72 6.64
C GLY A 140 1.12 6.87 7.89
N SER A 141 0.86 7.51 9.03
CA SER A 141 0.51 6.80 10.27
C SER A 141 -0.81 6.05 10.15
N GLY A 142 -1.82 6.64 9.49
CA GLY A 142 -3.13 6.01 9.29
C GLY A 142 -3.05 4.74 8.44
N PHE A 143 -2.18 4.72 7.43
CA PHE A 143 -1.91 3.50 6.66
C PHE A 143 -1.17 2.44 7.49
N ALA A 144 -0.15 2.84 8.26
CA ALA A 144 0.59 1.92 9.12
C ALA A 144 -0.34 1.22 10.13
N LEU A 145 -1.18 1.98 10.82
CA LEU A 145 -2.15 1.47 11.79
C LEU A 145 -3.18 0.55 11.12
N LYS A 146 -3.66 0.90 9.92
CA LYS A 146 -4.65 0.08 9.21
C LYS A 146 -4.06 -1.24 8.70
N VAL A 147 -2.80 -1.25 8.28
CA VAL A 147 -2.09 -2.48 7.90
C VAL A 147 -1.88 -3.38 9.13
N GLN A 148 -1.51 -2.80 10.28
CA GLN A 148 -1.39 -3.54 11.53
C GLN A 148 -2.72 -4.13 11.99
N GLU A 149 -3.80 -3.37 11.88
CA GLU A 149 -5.16 -3.83 12.22
C GLU A 149 -5.66 -4.92 11.27
N GLN A 150 -5.35 -4.82 9.97
CA GLN A 150 -5.63 -5.88 9.00
C GLN A 150 -4.86 -7.17 9.34
N HIS A 151 -3.60 -7.07 9.80
CA HIS A 151 -2.86 -8.24 10.27
C HIS A 151 -3.55 -8.89 11.47
N ARG A 152 -4.01 -8.10 12.44
CA ARG A 152 -4.73 -8.59 13.62
C ARG A 152 -6.05 -9.27 13.26
N GLN A 153 -6.81 -8.71 12.32
CA GLN A 153 -8.08 -9.29 11.86
C GLN A 153 -7.88 -10.60 11.08
N LYS A 154 -6.79 -10.75 10.32
CA LYS A 154 -6.44 -12.03 9.69
C LYS A 154 -6.25 -13.16 10.71
N HIS A 155 -5.77 -12.87 11.92
CA HIS A 155 -5.68 -13.87 12.98
C HIS A 155 -7.06 -14.29 13.51
N PHE A 156 -8.02 -13.39 13.58
CA PHE A 156 -9.41 -13.71 13.92
C PHE A 156 -10.13 -14.43 12.79
N GLU A 157 -9.91 -14.03 11.54
CA GLU A 157 -10.55 -14.68 10.38
C GLU A 157 -10.10 -16.13 10.19
N LYS A 158 -8.84 -16.45 10.53
CA LYS A 158 -8.37 -17.83 10.62
C LYS A 158 -9.17 -18.68 11.62
N ARG A 159 -9.78 -18.09 12.65
CA ARG A 159 -10.63 -18.79 13.63
C ARG A 159 -12.09 -18.95 13.17
N ARG A 160 -12.55 -18.21 12.16
CA ARG A 160 -13.92 -18.34 11.63
C ARG A 160 -14.14 -19.66 10.89
N ASN A 161 -13.15 -20.11 10.14
CA ASN A 161 -13.21 -21.39 9.41
C ASN A 161 -13.38 -22.61 10.34
N PRO A 162 -12.59 -22.80 11.40
CA PRO A 162 -12.80 -23.91 12.32
C PRO A 162 -14.10 -23.77 13.14
N ALA A 163 -14.54 -22.55 13.46
CA ALA A 163 -15.83 -22.34 14.12
C ALA A 163 -17.01 -22.78 13.23
N ALA A 164 -16.98 -22.42 11.94
CA ALA A 164 -17.96 -22.91 10.97
C ALA A 164 -17.91 -24.45 10.85
N GLY A 165 -16.70 -25.03 10.84
CA GLY A 165 -16.52 -26.48 10.84
C GLY A 165 -17.11 -27.18 12.08
N LEU A 166 -16.95 -26.58 13.26
CA LEU A 166 -17.51 -27.10 14.51
C LEU A 166 -19.04 -27.09 14.47
N ILE A 167 -19.67 -26.00 14.01
CA ILE A 167 -21.13 -25.91 13.89
C ILE A 167 -21.65 -26.98 12.92
N GLN A 168 -20.98 -27.15 11.78
CA GLN A 168 -21.34 -28.18 10.80
C GLN A 168 -21.17 -29.61 11.37
N ALA A 169 -20.11 -29.86 12.13
CA ALA A 169 -19.87 -31.16 12.76
C ALA A 169 -20.87 -31.44 13.89
N ALA A 170 -21.20 -30.44 14.70
CA ALA A 170 -22.20 -30.52 15.75
C ALA A 170 -23.59 -30.84 15.19
N TRP A 171 -23.98 -30.19 14.09
CA TRP A 171 -25.23 -30.52 13.40
C TRP A 171 -25.22 -31.93 12.81
N ARG A 172 -24.10 -32.35 12.19
CA ARG A 172 -23.95 -33.73 11.69
C ARG A 172 -24.06 -34.77 12.80
N PHE A 173 -23.49 -34.51 13.98
CA PHE A 173 -23.61 -35.38 15.15
C PHE A 173 -25.03 -35.41 15.73
N TYR A 174 -25.69 -34.25 15.81
CA TYR A 174 -27.11 -34.17 16.20
C TYR A 174 -28.00 -34.97 15.23
N ALA A 175 -27.70 -34.91 13.93
CA ALA A 175 -28.43 -35.60 12.87
C ALA A 175 -28.24 -37.13 12.85
N THR A 176 -27.25 -37.67 13.56
CA THR A 176 -27.02 -39.12 13.66
C THR A 176 -27.81 -39.81 14.76
N ASN A 177 -28.67 -39.09 15.50
CA ASN A 177 -29.46 -39.68 16.57
C ASN A 177 -30.55 -40.64 16.02
N LEU A 178 -30.44 -41.93 16.36
CA LEU A 178 -31.27 -43.02 15.83
C LEU A 178 -32.76 -42.90 16.19
N THR A 179 -33.09 -42.09 17.19
CA THR A 179 -34.47 -41.83 17.63
C THR A 179 -35.23 -40.84 16.75
N ARG A 180 -34.55 -40.13 15.82
CA ARG A 180 -35.20 -39.17 14.89
C ARG A 180 -35.03 -39.61 13.44
N THR A 181 -36.04 -40.29 12.92
CA THR A 181 -36.11 -40.76 11.52
C THR A 181 -36.39 -39.65 10.50
N ASP A 182 -36.76 -38.44 10.94
CA ASP A 182 -37.14 -37.34 10.05
C ASP A 182 -35.94 -36.64 9.37
N LEU A 183 -34.72 -36.88 9.84
CA LEU A 183 -33.51 -36.16 9.40
C LEU A 183 -32.69 -36.97 8.39
N HIS A 184 -33.32 -37.29 7.25
CA HIS A 184 -32.77 -38.14 6.18
C HIS A 184 -31.62 -37.48 5.37
N SER A 185 -31.39 -36.17 5.54
CA SER A 185 -30.42 -35.40 4.71
C SER A 185 -28.97 -35.80 4.94
N THR A 186 -28.59 -36.15 6.18
CA THR A 186 -27.23 -36.57 6.53
C THR A 186 -26.99 -38.02 6.10
N TRP A 187 -27.99 -38.90 6.27
CA TRP A 187 -27.93 -40.29 5.82
C TRP A 187 -27.90 -40.42 4.29
N ASN A 188 -28.69 -39.62 3.55
CA ASN A 188 -28.63 -39.56 2.08
C ASN A 188 -27.24 -39.18 1.54
N TYR A 189 -26.51 -38.30 2.24
CA TYR A 189 -25.14 -37.96 1.85
C TYR A 189 -24.20 -39.16 2.02
N TYR A 190 -24.27 -39.86 3.16
CA TYR A 190 -23.44 -41.04 3.41
C TYR A 190 -23.82 -42.21 2.51
N GLU A 191 -25.11 -42.49 2.34
CA GLU A 191 -25.60 -43.50 1.39
C GLU A 191 -25.06 -43.18 0.00
N ARG A 192 -25.23 -41.97 -0.52
CA ARG A 192 -24.73 -41.59 -1.86
C ARG A 192 -23.20 -41.58 -1.98
N THR A 193 -22.47 -41.34 -0.88
CA THR A 193 -20.99 -41.32 -0.88
C THR A 193 -20.40 -42.73 -0.72
N VAL A 194 -21.07 -43.62 0.02
CA VAL A 194 -20.65 -45.02 0.23
C VAL A 194 -21.11 -45.93 -0.92
N THR A 195 -22.19 -45.60 -1.62
CA THR A 195 -22.82 -46.50 -2.62
C THR A 195 -22.24 -46.53 -4.02
N VAL A 196 -21.07 -45.96 -4.33
CA VAL A 196 -20.47 -46.24 -5.66
C VAL A 196 -18.94 -46.14 -5.71
N PRO A 197 -18.20 -47.12 -6.31
CA PRO A 197 -18.65 -48.23 -7.17
C PRO A 197 -18.01 -49.62 -6.86
N MET A 198 -18.81 -50.64 -6.51
CA MET A 198 -18.41 -52.03 -6.82
C MET A 198 -19.55 -52.98 -7.20
N TYR A 199 -20.79 -52.50 -7.34
CA TYR A 199 -21.83 -53.28 -8.01
C TYR A 199 -22.93 -52.34 -8.50
N SER A 200 -22.85 -51.89 -9.75
CA SER A 200 -24.01 -51.31 -10.44
C SER A 200 -24.34 -52.16 -11.65
N SER A 201 -25.15 -53.19 -11.44
CA SER A 201 -25.91 -53.86 -12.50
C SER A 201 -27.30 -53.21 -12.61
N GLN A 202 -27.39 -52.21 -13.50
CA GLN A 202 -28.58 -51.84 -14.33
C GLN A 202 -29.78 -51.10 -13.70
N PRO A 203 -30.66 -50.39 -14.48
CA PRO A 203 -30.46 -49.46 -15.60
C PRO A 203 -31.04 -48.03 -15.36
N GLN A 204 -30.50 -47.07 -16.11
CA GLN A 204 -31.00 -45.72 -16.50
C GLN A 204 -32.43 -45.27 -16.09
N THR A 205 -32.55 -44.12 -15.42
CA THR A 205 -33.46 -43.02 -15.85
C THR A 205 -33.21 -41.66 -15.16
N TYR A 206 -33.17 -40.59 -15.98
CA TYR A 206 -33.29 -39.13 -15.72
C TYR A 206 -32.20 -38.32 -14.95
N GLY A 207 -31.56 -37.39 -15.68
CA GLY A 207 -31.14 -36.06 -15.18
C GLY A 207 -29.63 -35.74 -15.14
N PRO A 208 -29.13 -34.63 -15.72
CA PRO A 208 -27.71 -34.33 -15.79
C PRO A 208 -27.23 -33.63 -14.52
N SER A 209 -26.79 -34.41 -13.52
CA SER A 209 -26.09 -33.85 -12.36
C SER A 209 -24.60 -34.19 -12.43
N ARG A 210 -23.81 -33.16 -12.77
CA ARG A 210 -22.35 -33.18 -12.87
C ARG A 210 -21.70 -34.02 -11.77
N LEU A 211 -21.11 -35.13 -12.18
CA LEU A 211 -20.17 -35.95 -11.43
C LEU A 211 -18.98 -35.09 -10.99
N ILE A 212 -18.87 -34.84 -9.69
CA ILE A 212 -17.60 -34.46 -9.06
C ILE A 212 -17.06 -35.77 -8.47
N PRO A 213 -15.91 -36.30 -8.95
CA PRO A 213 -15.36 -37.54 -8.43
C PRO A 213 -14.90 -37.38 -6.97
N PRO A 214 -14.89 -38.46 -6.17
CA PRO A 214 -14.47 -38.40 -4.78
C PRO A 214 -12.98 -38.05 -4.73
N LEU A 215 -12.70 -36.86 -4.20
CA LEU A 215 -11.35 -36.37 -3.94
C LEU A 215 -10.63 -37.38 -3.05
N ASN A 216 -9.59 -37.98 -3.61
CA ASN A 216 -8.68 -38.89 -2.94
C ASN A 216 -8.16 -38.18 -1.67
N GLN A 217 -8.54 -38.66 -0.48
CA GLN A 217 -8.14 -37.98 0.78
C GLN A 217 -6.61 -37.90 0.93
N LEU A 218 -5.87 -38.78 0.25
CA LEU A 218 -4.42 -38.75 0.09
C LEU A 218 -3.91 -37.52 -0.69
N GLU A 219 -4.65 -37.03 -1.68
CA GLU A 219 -4.32 -35.79 -2.39
C GLU A 219 -4.60 -34.55 -1.56
N LEU A 220 -5.66 -34.57 -0.74
CA LEU A 220 -5.92 -33.52 0.24
C LEU A 220 -4.84 -33.48 1.33
N LEU A 221 -4.38 -34.65 1.80
CA LEU A 221 -3.25 -34.72 2.74
C LEU A 221 -1.92 -34.32 2.09
N ARG A 222 -1.66 -34.66 0.81
CA ARG A 222 -0.49 -34.16 0.08
C ARG A 222 -0.54 -32.66 -0.15
N ASN A 223 -1.70 -32.11 -0.53
CA ASN A 223 -1.89 -30.67 -0.71
C ASN A 223 -1.83 -29.92 0.61
N LEU A 224 -2.37 -30.45 1.70
CA LEU A 224 -2.24 -29.84 3.04
C LEU A 224 -0.80 -29.94 3.55
N LYS A 225 -0.07 -31.03 3.30
CA LYS A 225 1.37 -31.16 3.62
C LYS A 225 2.23 -30.21 2.79
N SER A 226 1.92 -30.04 1.50
CA SER A 226 2.57 -29.08 0.59
C SER A 226 2.28 -27.63 0.98
N LYS A 227 1.05 -27.33 1.41
CA LYS A 227 0.58 -25.97 1.75
C LYS A 227 0.88 -25.55 3.20
N SER A 228 1.23 -26.51 4.07
CA SER A 228 1.61 -26.25 5.47
C SER A 228 3.07 -25.80 5.65
N GLY A 229 3.91 -25.79 4.61
CA GLY A 229 5.27 -25.21 4.70
C GLY A 229 6.16 -25.81 5.81
N LEU A 230 5.82 -26.99 6.33
CA LEU A 230 6.68 -27.79 7.21
C LEU A 230 7.56 -28.66 6.31
N THR A 231 8.31 -28.02 5.42
CA THR A 231 9.57 -28.58 4.98
C THR A 231 10.47 -28.58 6.21
N PHE A 232 10.72 -29.77 6.73
CA PHE A 232 11.90 -30.06 7.53
C PHE A 232 13.08 -29.39 6.84
N ARG A 233 13.51 -28.22 7.34
CA ARG A 233 14.80 -27.65 7.00
C ARG A 233 15.77 -28.70 7.50
N LYS A 234 16.31 -29.49 6.58
CA LYS A 234 17.38 -30.44 6.84
C LYS A 234 18.42 -29.66 7.62
N GLU A 235 18.61 -30.04 8.86
CA GLU A 235 19.70 -29.53 9.68
C GLU A 235 20.97 -29.85 8.92
N GLN A 236 21.63 -28.83 8.38
CA GLN A 236 22.96 -28.96 7.85
C GLN A 236 23.87 -28.92 9.07
N GLN A 237 24.20 -30.11 9.57
CA GLN A 237 25.21 -30.27 10.60
C GLN A 237 26.56 -29.75 10.05
N PRO A 238 27.38 -29.08 10.88
CA PRO A 238 28.60 -28.43 10.42
C PRO A 238 29.72 -29.46 10.38
N GLU A 239 30.40 -29.62 9.24
CA GLU A 239 31.74 -30.21 9.26
C GLU A 239 32.65 -29.63 8.17
N SER A 240 33.72 -29.03 8.67
CA SER A 240 35.07 -28.87 8.12
C SER A 240 35.24 -28.55 6.63
N SER A 241 35.62 -27.30 6.34
CA SER A 241 36.48 -26.99 5.19
C SER A 241 37.92 -27.42 5.48
N PRO A 242 38.64 -27.94 4.47
CA PRO A 242 39.98 -27.43 4.27
C PRO A 242 40.24 -27.05 2.80
N SER A 243 41.00 -25.96 2.65
CA SER A 243 41.89 -25.65 1.52
C SER A 243 41.20 -25.27 0.19
N SER A 244 41.64 -24.31 -0.62
CA SER A 244 42.67 -23.27 -0.59
C SER A 244 42.64 -22.70 -2.02
N LEU A 245 42.47 -21.40 -2.25
CA LEU A 245 43.06 -20.72 -3.43
C LEU A 245 42.86 -19.20 -3.36
N ASP A 246 44.00 -18.54 -3.08
CA ASP A 246 44.48 -17.22 -3.49
C ASP A 246 43.50 -16.12 -3.91
N TYR A 247 43.48 -15.04 -3.12
CA TYR A 247 43.55 -13.65 -3.63
C TYR A 247 44.39 -12.79 -2.66
N PRO A 248 45.12 -11.78 -3.16
CA PRO A 248 46.15 -11.05 -2.41
C PRO A 248 45.55 -9.97 -1.48
N PRO A 249 46.29 -9.52 -0.44
CA PRO A 249 45.75 -8.61 0.56
C PRO A 249 45.67 -7.18 0.03
N SER A 250 44.49 -6.57 0.17
CA SER A 250 44.32 -5.12 0.13
C SER A 250 44.74 -4.57 1.49
N VAL A 251 45.87 -3.87 1.47
CA VAL A 251 46.36 -3.00 2.53
C VAL A 251 45.33 -1.88 2.68
N LEU A 252 44.51 -1.84 3.74
CA LEU A 252 43.76 -0.64 4.16
C LEU A 252 43.02 -0.72 5.52
N ASP A 253 43.23 -1.76 6.34
CA ASP A 253 42.51 -1.89 7.63
C ASP A 253 43.39 -1.77 8.90
N ASP A 254 44.73 -1.80 8.78
CA ASP A 254 45.64 -1.72 9.95
C ASP A 254 45.87 -0.28 10.49
N ASP A 255 45.53 0.75 9.71
CA ASP A 255 45.75 2.15 10.10
C ASP A 255 44.61 2.73 10.98
N LEU A 256 43.47 2.03 11.10
CA LEU A 256 42.33 2.56 11.84
C LEU A 256 42.36 2.19 13.33
N TRP A 257 43.05 1.10 13.71
CA TRP A 257 43.15 0.65 15.10
C TRP A 257 44.31 1.28 15.87
N THR A 258 45.34 1.77 15.17
CA THR A 258 46.50 2.43 15.79
C THR A 258 46.27 3.91 16.10
N ALA A 259 45.25 4.54 15.50
CA ALA A 259 44.89 5.94 15.73
C ALA A 259 44.04 6.17 17.00
N GLU A 260 43.18 5.21 17.38
CA GLU A 260 42.35 5.34 18.61
C GLU A 260 43.18 5.17 19.90
N ASP A 261 44.19 4.30 19.89
CA ASP A 261 45.02 4.07 21.09
C ASP A 261 45.99 5.24 21.39
N GLN A 262 46.43 6.00 20.38
CA GLN A 262 47.25 7.20 20.61
C GLN A 262 46.44 8.38 21.17
N ALA A 263 45.14 8.47 20.88
CA ALA A 263 44.27 9.52 21.42
C ALA A 263 43.93 9.29 22.90
N ALA A 264 43.83 8.03 23.34
CA ALA A 264 43.56 7.68 24.73
C ALA A 264 44.75 7.95 25.68
N GLY A 265 45.99 7.89 25.18
CA GLY A 265 47.20 8.14 25.97
C GLY A 265 47.51 9.60 26.30
N LEU A 266 46.92 10.57 25.59
CA LEU A 266 47.25 12.00 25.72
C LEU A 266 46.38 12.78 26.72
N VAL A 267 45.41 12.13 27.38
CA VAL A 267 44.55 12.79 28.38
C VAL A 267 45.07 12.61 29.82
N GLN A 268 46.05 11.73 30.06
CA GLN A 268 46.53 11.41 31.42
C GLN A 268 47.83 12.10 31.86
N THR A 269 48.40 13.02 31.08
CA THR A 269 49.67 13.72 31.38
C THR A 269 49.55 15.25 31.43
N LYS A 270 48.44 15.76 31.97
CA LYS A 270 48.34 17.15 32.47
C LYS A 270 47.51 17.20 33.75
N ALA A 271 48.14 16.82 34.87
CA ALA A 271 47.80 17.25 36.22
C ALA A 271 49.12 17.37 37.01
#